data_AF-U7QDK4-F1
#
_entry.id   AF-U7QDK4-F1
#
_cell.length_a   1.000
_cell.length_b   1.000
_cell.length_c   1.000
_cell.angle_alpha   90.00
_cell.angle_beta   90.00
_cell.angle_gamma   90.00
#
_symmetry.space_group_name_H-M   'P 1'
#
loop_
_entity.id
_entity.type
_entity.pdbx_description
1 polymer ?
#
loop_
_entity_poly.entity_id
_entity_poly.type
_entity_poly.pdbx_seq_one_letter_code
_entity_poly.pdbx_strand_id
1 'polypeptide(L)'
;MDKVPFFVTQDDFRNHGLSDYLVRQIVKGLDFVRKKNGLRLYSTLDVVAAIENKLAQPKTRNITHEKLQPVLAKLKGESNVIKVDFLQNLSLEERVKVLQSRIEAADQDLENTVLKEYEEVRRKIQEALSN
;
A
#
# COMPACT_ATOMS: atom_id res chain seq x y z
N MET A 1 -7.60 2.22 -1.72
CA MET A 1 -6.52 2.33 -0.72
C MET A 1 -5.65 1.10 -0.87
N ASP A 2 -4.47 1.23 -1.47
CA ASP A 2 -3.52 0.11 -1.52
C ASP A 2 -3.00 -0.12 -0.11
N LYS A 3 -3.33 -1.28 0.46
CA LYS A 3 -2.88 -1.68 1.79
C LYS A 3 -1.35 -1.78 1.77
N VAL A 4 -0.69 -1.05 2.67
CA VAL A 4 0.76 -1.18 2.87
C VAL A 4 1.07 -2.66 3.14
N PRO A 5 2.04 -3.26 2.44
CA PRO A 5 2.37 -4.66 2.65
C PRO A 5 2.96 -4.85 4.05
N PHE A 6 2.46 -5.85 4.78
CA PHE A 6 2.99 -6.24 6.09
C PHE A 6 4.43 -6.77 6.04
N PHE A 7 4.85 -7.24 4.85
CA PHE A 7 6.17 -7.79 4.62
C PHE A 7 6.73 -7.27 3.30
N VAL A 8 8.03 -7.02 3.28
CA VAL A 8 8.75 -6.53 2.11
C VAL A 8 9.97 -7.39 1.80
N THR A 9 10.36 -7.40 0.54
CA THR A 9 11.50 -8.12 0.01
C THR A 9 12.59 -7.15 -0.43
N GLN A 10 13.78 -7.69 -0.69
CA GLN A 10 14.87 -6.89 -1.26
C GLN A 10 14.54 -6.37 -2.67
N ASP A 11 13.74 -7.12 -3.44
CA ASP A 11 13.32 -6.73 -4.79
C ASP A 11 12.37 -5.54 -4.76
N ASP A 12 11.52 -5.44 -3.73
CA ASP A 12 10.65 -4.28 -3.56
C ASP A 12 11.48 -2.99 -3.50
N PHE A 13 12.62 -2.98 -2.80
CA PHE A 13 13.51 -1.83 -2.76
C PHE A 13 14.22 -1.53 -4.08
N ARG A 14 14.64 -2.58 -4.82
CA ARG A 14 15.24 -2.42 -6.14
C ARG A 14 14.25 -1.80 -7.14
N ASN A 15 12.99 -2.24 -7.07
CA ASN A 15 11.90 -1.69 -7.88
C ASN A 15 11.61 -0.22 -7.54
N HIS A 16 12.03 0.27 -6.36
CA HIS A 16 11.99 1.69 -5.99
C HIS A 16 13.28 2.45 -6.35
N GLY A 17 14.19 1.85 -7.13
CA GLY A 17 15.41 2.50 -7.61
C GLY A 17 16.53 2.56 -6.56
N LEU A 18 16.43 1.79 -5.46
CA LEU A 18 17.55 1.65 -4.52
C LEU A 18 18.61 0.71 -5.12
N SER A 19 19.89 1.08 -4.94
CA SER A 19 21.01 0.24 -5.40
C SER A 19 21.19 -0.98 -4.49
N ASP A 20 21.72 -2.07 -5.04
CA ASP A 20 22.01 -3.30 -4.27
C ASP A 20 22.86 -3.07 -3.02
N TYR A 21 23.78 -2.11 -3.09
CA TYR A 21 24.57 -1.72 -1.93
C TYR A 21 23.69 -1.15 -0.82
N LEU A 22 22.78 -0.24 -1.15
CA LEU A 22 21.89 0.39 -0.19
C LEU A 22 20.86 -0.60 0.35
N VAL A 23 20.30 -1.46 -0.50
CA VAL A 23 19.39 -2.54 -0.07
C VAL A 23 20.07 -3.45 0.96
N ARG A 24 21.31 -3.87 0.70
CA ARG A 24 22.09 -4.68 1.64
C ARG A 24 22.37 -3.96 2.96
N GLN A 25 22.54 -2.64 2.94
CA GLN A 25 22.73 -1.84 4.15
C GLN A 25 21.46 -1.75 5.00
N ILE A 26 20.29 -1.59 4.37
CA ILE A 26 19.00 -1.49 5.07
C ILE A 26 18.67 -2.79 5.78
N VAL A 27 18.81 -3.93 5.08
CA VAL A 27 18.49 -5.25 5.64
C VAL A 27 19.63 -5.84 6.49
N LYS A 28 20.71 -5.09 6.70
CA LYS A 28 21.89 -5.60 7.42
C LYS A 28 21.54 -5.80 8.88
N GLY A 29 21.64 -7.04 9.35
CA GLY A 29 21.33 -7.39 10.73
C GLY A 29 19.82 -7.46 11.03
N LEU A 30 18.97 -7.36 10.01
CA LEU A 30 17.54 -7.67 10.15
C LEU A 30 17.33 -9.16 9.94
N ASP A 31 16.57 -9.78 10.83
CA ASP A 31 16.10 -11.14 10.65
C ASP A 31 14.93 -11.16 9.64
N PHE A 32 14.95 -12.15 8.75
CA PHE A 32 13.82 -12.37 7.85
C PHE A 32 12.77 -13.20 8.57
N VAL A 33 11.50 -12.80 8.45
CA VAL A 33 10.37 -13.48 9.11
C VAL A 33 10.10 -14.83 8.47
N ARG A 34 10.18 -14.89 7.13
CA ARG A 34 10.00 -16.14 6.36
C ARG A 34 10.59 -16.02 4.95
N LYS A 35 10.64 -17.15 4.25
CA LYS A 35 10.93 -17.18 2.81
C LYS A 35 9.66 -17.49 2.01
N LYS A 36 9.50 -16.85 0.86
CA LYS A 36 8.46 -17.17 -0.13
C LYS A 36 9.09 -17.09 -1.51
N ASN A 37 8.95 -18.15 -2.31
CA ASN A 37 9.51 -18.24 -3.67
C ASN A 37 11.02 -17.92 -3.73
N GLY A 38 11.80 -18.38 -2.75
CA GLY A 38 13.24 -18.10 -2.66
C GLY A 38 13.61 -16.70 -2.14
N LEU A 39 12.64 -15.79 -2.04
CA LEU A 39 12.85 -14.44 -1.52
C LEU A 39 12.71 -14.41 0.01
N ARG A 40 13.55 -13.61 0.66
CA ARG A 40 13.46 -13.31 2.10
C ARG A 40 12.46 -12.18 2.31
N LEU A 41 11.52 -12.41 3.22
CA LEU A 41 10.50 -11.44 3.63
C LEU A 41 10.90 -10.86 4.97
N TYR A 42 10.99 -9.55 5.03
CA TYR A 42 11.31 -8.76 6.22
C TYR A 42 10.04 -8.09 6.71
N SER A 43 9.92 -7.91 8.02
CA SER A 43 8.86 -7.12 8.63
C SER A 43 8.96 -5.67 8.15
N THR A 44 7.84 -5.09 7.72
CA THR A 44 7.81 -3.67 7.34
C THR A 44 8.21 -2.76 8.50
N LEU A 45 7.86 -3.11 9.73
CA LEU A 45 8.22 -2.33 10.94
C LEU A 45 9.74 -2.29 11.15
N ASP A 46 10.41 -3.44 11.07
CA ASP A 46 11.86 -3.53 11.30
C ASP A 46 12.64 -2.79 10.19
N VAL A 47 12.16 -2.88 8.95
CA VAL A 47 12.71 -2.14 7.82
C VAL A 47 12.53 -0.64 8.01
N VAL A 48 11.35 -0.18 8.42
CA VAL A 48 11.08 1.24 8.70
C VAL A 48 12.06 1.77 9.74
N ALA A 49 12.20 1.07 10.87
CA ALA A 49 13.14 1.44 11.91
C ALA A 49 14.60 1.47 11.41
N ALA A 50 15.00 0.51 10.57
CA ALA A 50 16.34 0.49 9.98
C ALA A 50 16.59 1.69 9.04
N ILE A 51 15.60 2.07 8.24
CA ILE A 51 15.68 3.24 7.35
C ILE A 51 15.75 4.54 8.17
N GLU A 52 14.90 4.70 9.18
CA GLU A 52 14.93 5.87 10.07
C GLU A 52 16.28 6.02 10.78
N ASN A 53 16.80 4.91 11.34
CA ASN A 53 18.13 4.88 11.94
C ASN A 53 19.22 5.28 10.95
N LYS A 54 19.10 4.88 9.68
CA LYS A 54 20.06 5.28 8.64
C LYS A 54 19.97 6.77 8.32
N LEU A 55 18.77 7.33 8.25
CA LEU A 55 18.53 8.75 7.98
C LEU A 55 18.93 9.64 9.17
N ALA A 56 18.87 9.14 10.40
CA ALA A 56 19.32 9.86 11.58
C ALA A 56 20.86 9.98 11.67
N GLN A 57 21.62 9.16 10.91
CA GLN A 57 23.09 9.21 10.94
C GLN A 57 23.62 10.48 10.27
N PRO A 58 24.44 11.31 10.96
CA PRO A 58 24.95 12.57 10.41
C PRO A 58 25.83 12.42 9.16
N LYS A 59 26.38 11.21 8.95
CA LYS A 59 27.26 10.88 7.81
C LYS A 59 26.49 10.36 6.59
N THR A 60 25.16 10.25 6.67
CA THR A 60 24.36 9.82 5.53
C THR A 60 24.36 10.91 4.47
N ARG A 61 24.74 10.53 3.25
CA ARG A 61 24.84 11.49 2.13
C ARG A 61 23.45 11.97 1.74
N ASN A 62 23.33 13.22 1.29
CA ASN A 62 22.07 13.81 0.83
C ASN A 62 21.38 12.97 -0.26
N ILE A 63 22.15 12.42 -1.21
CA ILE A 63 21.62 11.51 -2.25
C ILE A 63 20.96 10.27 -1.63
N THR A 64 21.48 9.77 -0.51
CA THR A 64 20.88 8.65 0.22
C THR A 64 19.60 9.08 0.94
N HIS A 65 19.57 10.29 1.51
CA HIS A 65 18.34 10.87 2.06
C HIS A 65 17.23 10.96 1.00
N GLU A 66 17.52 11.56 -0.15
CA GLU A 66 16.57 11.74 -1.25
C GLU A 66 15.99 10.42 -1.76
N LYS A 67 16.78 9.35 -1.78
CA LYS A 67 16.33 8.02 -2.23
C LYS A 67 15.53 7.26 -1.17
N LEU A 68 15.88 7.40 0.11
CA LEU A 68 15.24 6.66 1.19
C LEU A 68 13.95 7.32 1.69
N GLN A 69 13.83 8.64 1.61
CA GLN A 69 12.64 9.39 2.04
C GLN A 69 11.34 8.92 1.33
N PRO A 70 11.29 8.79 -0.01
CA PRO A 70 10.10 8.28 -0.71
C PRO A 70 9.76 6.84 -0.35
N VAL A 71 10.78 6.00 -0.13
CA VAL A 71 10.59 4.60 0.29
C VAL A 71 10.00 4.56 1.69
N LEU A 72 10.54 5.34 2.62
CA LEU A 72 10.05 5.44 3.99
C LEU A 72 8.59 5.91 4.04
N ALA A 73 8.26 6.97 3.30
CA ALA A 73 6.90 7.50 3.21
C ALA A 73 5.93 6.41 2.71
N LYS A 74 6.30 5.68 1.65
CA LYS A 74 5.48 4.58 1.14
C LYS A 74 5.29 3.46 2.16
N LEU A 75 6.36 3.05 2.86
CA LEU A 75 6.29 1.98 3.87
C LEU A 75 5.47 2.38 5.10
N LYS A 76 5.44 3.67 5.45
CA LYS A 76 4.57 4.19 6.51
C LYS A 76 3.12 4.38 6.08
N GLY A 77 2.81 4.18 4.80
CA GLY A 77 1.50 4.52 4.25
C GLY A 77 1.26 6.03 4.16
N GLU A 78 2.32 6.84 4.32
CA GLU A 78 2.34 8.25 4.00
C GLU A 78 2.36 8.36 2.46
N SER A 79 1.19 8.13 1.87
CA SER A 79 1.01 8.34 0.45
C SER A 79 1.24 9.82 0.17
N ASN A 80 2.14 10.14 -0.75
CA ASN A 80 2.23 11.45 -1.42
C ASN A 80 0.97 11.74 -2.28
N VAL A 81 -0.22 11.35 -1.81
CA VAL A 81 -1.47 11.95 -2.25
C VAL A 81 -1.42 13.36 -1.69
N ILE A 82 -1.09 14.33 -2.53
CA ILE A 82 -1.56 15.69 -2.30
C ILE A 82 -3.07 15.53 -2.06
N LYS A 83 -3.54 15.78 -0.82
CA LYS A 83 -4.97 15.92 -0.55
C LYS A 83 -5.44 17.19 -1.26
N VAL A 84 -5.58 17.10 -2.58
CA VAL A 84 -6.32 18.08 -3.35
C VAL A 84 -7.76 17.82 -2.98
N ASP A 85 -8.31 18.71 -2.18
CA ASP A 85 -9.75 18.75 -2.01
C ASP A 85 -10.32 19.20 -3.36
N PHE A 86 -10.65 18.23 -4.22
CA PHE A 86 -11.19 18.47 -5.56
C PHE A 86 -12.48 19.30 -5.52
N LEU A 87 -13.11 19.42 -4.35
CA LEU A 87 -14.26 20.27 -4.12
C LEU A 87 -13.86 21.74 -3.93
N GLN A 88 -12.65 22.06 -3.46
CA GLN A 88 -12.25 23.44 -3.15
C GLN A 88 -12.35 24.40 -4.34
N ASN A 89 -12.10 23.91 -5.55
CA ASN A 89 -12.16 24.71 -6.78
C ASN A 89 -13.53 24.70 -7.48
N LEU A 90 -14.51 23.98 -6.92
CA LEU A 90 -15.86 23.87 -7.46
C LEU A 90 -16.82 24.84 -6.75
N SER A 91 -17.79 25.35 -7.50
CA SER A 91 -18.95 26.04 -6.92
C SER A 91 -19.79 25.10 -6.05
N LEU A 92 -20.62 25.63 -5.16
CA LEU A 92 -21.46 24.82 -4.27
C LEU A 92 -22.35 23.83 -5.03
N GLU A 93 -22.92 24.25 -6.16
CA GLU A 93 -23.78 23.42 -7.00
C GLU A 93 -23.00 22.25 -7.62
N GLU A 94 -21.81 22.51 -8.14
CA GLU A 94 -20.93 21.48 -8.70
C GLU A 94 -20.47 20.50 -7.61
N ARG A 95 -20.19 20.99 -6.39
CA ARG A 95 -19.86 20.11 -5.26
C ARG A 95 -21.01 19.17 -4.93
N VAL A 96 -22.24 19.68 -4.85
CA VAL A 96 -23.43 18.85 -4.59
C VAL A 96 -23.57 17.79 -5.67
N LYS A 97 -23.43 18.16 -6.95
CA LYS A 97 -23.55 17.22 -8.06
C LYS A 97 -22.48 16.12 -8.02
N VAL A 98 -21.22 16.49 -7.78
CA VAL A 98 -20.11 15.52 -7.65
C VAL A 98 -20.33 14.59 -6.47
N LEU A 99 -20.81 15.11 -5.34
CA LEU A 99 -21.10 14.29 -4.16
C LEU A 99 -22.27 13.33 -4.41
N GLN A 100 -23.35 13.80 -5.05
CA GLN A 100 -24.49 12.96 -5.43
C GLN A 100 -24.08 11.82 -6.36
N SER A 101 -23.35 12.10 -7.45
CA SER A 101 -22.89 11.05 -8.36
C SER A 101 -21.96 10.03 -7.69
N ARG A 102 -21.19 10.44 -6.68
CA ARG A 102 -20.35 9.52 -5.89
C ARG A 102 -21.16 8.63 -4.96
N ILE A 103 -22.23 9.17 -4.37
CA ILE A 103 -23.15 8.38 -3.53
C ILE A 103 -23.85 7.34 -4.41
N GLU A 104 -24.39 7.75 -5.56
CA GLU A 104 -25.04 6.83 -6.51
C GLU A 104 -24.10 5.70 -6.98
N ALA A 105 -22.85 6.05 -7.33
CA ALA A 105 -21.85 5.04 -7.71
C ALA A 105 -21.54 4.06 -6.57
N ALA A 106 -21.44 4.54 -5.33
CA ALA A 106 -21.18 3.70 -4.17
C ALA A 106 -22.36 2.76 -3.86
N ASP A 107 -23.59 3.26 -3.99
CA ASP A 107 -24.80 2.45 -3.81
C ASP A 107 -24.89 1.34 -4.88
N GLN A 108 -24.57 1.68 -6.14
CA GLN A 108 -24.54 0.71 -7.25
C GLN A 108 -23.46 -0.36 -7.04
N ASP A 109 -22.27 0.03 -6.60
CA ASP A 109 -21.17 -0.91 -6.31
C ASP A 109 -21.54 -1.86 -5.16
N LEU A 110 -22.20 -1.33 -4.12
CA LEU A 110 -22.68 -2.12 -3.00
C LEU A 110 -23.76 -3.12 -3.45
N GLU A 111 -24.74 -2.67 -4.23
CA GLU A 111 -25.80 -3.53 -4.77
C GLU A 111 -25.21 -4.68 -5.61
N ASN A 112 -24.29 -4.37 -6.52
CA ASN A 112 -23.60 -5.36 -7.34
C ASN A 112 -22.82 -6.38 -6.49
N THR A 113 -22.16 -5.91 -5.42
CA THR A 113 -21.40 -6.77 -4.51
C THR A 113 -22.33 -7.74 -3.78
N VAL A 114 -23.42 -7.23 -3.21
CA VAL A 114 -24.41 -8.05 -2.49
C VAL A 114 -25.08 -9.06 -3.41
N LEU A 115 -25.44 -8.67 -4.64
CA LEU A 115 -26.04 -9.58 -5.61
C LEU A 115 -25.10 -10.74 -5.95
N LYS A 116 -23.82 -10.43 -6.19
CA LYS A 116 -22.80 -11.45 -6.47
C LYS A 116 -22.62 -12.42 -5.29
N GLU A 117 -22.55 -11.90 -4.07
CA GLU A 117 -22.47 -12.75 -2.87
C GLU A 117 -23.71 -13.64 -2.73
N TYR A 118 -24.91 -13.09 -2.97
CA TYR A 118 -26.15 -13.85 -2.95
C TYR A 118 -26.15 -15.00 -3.99
N GLU A 119 -25.74 -14.72 -5.23
CA GLU A 119 -25.66 -15.72 -6.29
C GLU A 119 -24.66 -16.83 -5.96
N GLU A 120 -23.49 -16.47 -5.41
CA GLU A 120 -22.48 -17.44 -4.97
C GLU A 120 -23.00 -18.34 -3.84
N VAL A 121 -23.70 -17.78 -2.85
CA VAL A 121 -24.33 -18.54 -1.76
C VAL A 121 -25.43 -19.45 -2.29
N ARG A 122 -26.30 -18.94 -3.17
CA ARG A 122 -27.38 -19.72 -3.78
C ARG A 122 -26.84 -20.90 -4.58
N ARG A 123 -25.77 -20.70 -5.35
CA ARG A 123 -25.11 -21.78 -6.11
C ARG A 123 -24.58 -22.87 -5.17
N LYS A 124 -23.88 -22.50 -4.10
CA LYS A 124 -23.37 -23.46 -3.10
C LYS A 124 -24.48 -24.27 -2.45
N ILE A 125 -25.63 -23.66 -2.14
CA ILE A 125 -26.79 -24.36 -1.60
C ILE A 125 -27.33 -25.38 -2.62
N GLN A 126 -27.45 -25.01 -3.90
CA GLN A 126 -27.94 -25.93 -4.95
C GLN A 126 -26.99 -27.11 -5.18
N GLU A 127 -25.68 -26.88 -5.16
CA GLU A 127 -24.65 -27.92 -5.26
C GLU A 127 -24.69 -28.88 -4.06
N ALA A 128 -24.96 -28.36 -2.86
CA ALA A 128 -25.09 -29.17 -1.64
C ALA A 128 -26.38 -29.99 -1.59
N LEU A 129 -27.45 -29.55 -2.24
CA LEU A 129 -28.74 -30.25 -2.32
C LEU A 129 -28.81 -31.26 -3.48
N SER A 130 -27.88 -31.19 -4.44
CA SER A 130 -27.82 -32.09 -5.60
C SER A 130 -26.86 -33.27 -5.39
N ASN A 131 -26.21 -33.37 -4.22
CA ASN A 131 -25.42 -34.50 -3.74
C ASN A 131 -26.17 -35.22 -2.62
#